data_AF-A0A399NSY8-F1
#
_entry.id   AF-A0A399NSY8-F1
#
_cell.length_a   1.000
_cell.length_b   1.000
_cell.length_c   1.000
_cell.angle_alpha   90.00
_cell.angle_beta   90.00
_cell.angle_gamma   90.00
#
_symmetry.space_group_name_H-M   'P 1'
#
loop_
_entity.id
_entity.type
_entity.pdbx_description
1 polymer ?
#
loop_
_entity_poly.entity_id
_entity_poly.type
_entity_poly.pdbx_seq_one_letter_code
_entity_poly.pdbx_strand_id
1 'polypeptide(L)'
;MDPVTLRTARLALRPPALDDVDAITAACQDPGIQRYVPVPVPYAREDAVSYVSDFCPDGWASGERLTWAVVEGDALVGTVGLHAIADGAAEIGYWLAP
;
A
#
# COMPACT_ATOMS: atom_id res chain seq x y z
N MET A 1 5.91 3.27 -14.99
CA MET A 1 7.03 2.43 -14.49
C MET A 1 6.53 1.02 -14.26
N ASP A 2 7.35 0.01 -14.52
CA ASP A 2 6.95 -1.38 -14.27
C ASP A 2 7.07 -1.71 -12.78
N PRO A 3 6.07 -2.38 -12.18
CA PRO A 3 6.13 -2.75 -10.77
C PRO A 3 7.25 -3.75 -10.48
N VAL A 4 8.00 -3.49 -9.40
CA VAL A 4 9.10 -4.35 -8.94
C VAL A 4 8.72 -5.03 -7.64
N THR A 5 9.09 -6.30 -7.48
CA THR A 5 8.99 -7.01 -6.21
C THR A 5 10.33 -7.03 -5.50
N LEU A 6 10.37 -6.62 -4.23
CA LEU A 6 11.56 -6.71 -3.37
C LEU A 6 11.39 -7.86 -2.38
N ARG A 7 12.49 -8.55 -2.08
CA ARG A 7 12.48 -9.69 -1.13
C ARG A 7 13.55 -9.51 -0.07
N THR A 8 13.19 -9.82 1.17
CA THR A 8 14.09 -9.90 2.32
C THR A 8 14.05 -11.31 2.90
N ALA A 9 14.74 -11.55 4.02
CA ALA A 9 14.72 -12.85 4.70
C ALA A 9 13.32 -13.27 5.18
N ARG A 10 12.44 -12.30 5.50
CA ARG A 10 11.12 -12.57 6.09
C ARG A 10 9.96 -11.98 5.29
N LEU A 11 10.22 -10.90 4.54
CA LEU A 11 9.18 -10.11 3.88
C LEU A 11 9.33 -10.13 2.36
N ALA A 12 8.19 -10.13 1.68
CA ALA A 12 8.07 -9.75 0.29
C ALA A 12 7.33 -8.41 0.20
N LEU A 13 7.90 -7.46 -0.53
CA LEU A 13 7.26 -6.21 -0.91
C LEU A 13 6.86 -6.36 -2.36
N ARG A 14 5.56 -6.52 -2.62
CA ARG A 14 5.01 -6.73 -3.96
C ARG A 14 3.91 -5.70 -4.25
N PRO A 15 3.53 -5.48 -5.51
CA PRO A 15 2.35 -4.68 -5.81
C PRO A 15 1.14 -5.22 -5.03
N PRO A 16 0.29 -4.34 -4.48
CA PRO A 16 -1.00 -4.76 -3.94
C PRO A 16 -1.82 -5.50 -5.00
N ALA A 17 -2.57 -6.51 -4.58
CA ALA A 17 -3.38 -7.37 -5.43
C ALA A 17 -4.78 -7.53 -4.83
N LEU A 18 -5.76 -7.97 -5.64
CA LEU A 18 -7.17 -8.05 -5.19
C LEU A 18 -7.36 -8.94 -3.95
N ASP A 19 -6.49 -9.93 -3.76
CA ASP A 19 -6.50 -10.80 -2.58
C ASP A 19 -6.15 -10.04 -1.27
N ASP A 20 -5.58 -8.83 -1.36
CA ASP A 20 -5.26 -7.98 -0.21
C ASP A 20 -6.45 -7.14 0.27
N VAL A 21 -7.52 -7.03 -0.53
CA VAL A 21 -8.64 -6.10 -0.27
C VAL A 21 -9.22 -6.29 1.13
N ASP A 22 -9.43 -7.53 1.55
CA ASP A 22 -10.03 -7.86 2.85
C ASP A 22 -9.10 -7.46 4.00
N ALA A 23 -7.80 -7.74 3.86
CA ALA A 23 -6.79 -7.40 4.86
C ALA A 23 -6.59 -5.88 4.98
N ILE A 24 -6.54 -5.16 3.85
CA ILE A 24 -6.46 -3.70 3.82
C ILE A 24 -7.72 -3.08 4.43
N THR A 25 -8.90 -3.56 4.05
CA THR A 25 -10.18 -3.08 4.58
C THR A 25 -10.22 -3.23 6.11
N ALA A 26 -9.79 -4.39 6.63
CA ALA A 26 -9.75 -4.65 8.06
C ALA A 26 -8.72 -3.77 8.78
N ALA A 27 -7.50 -3.64 8.25
CA ALA A 27 -6.45 -2.80 8.84
C ALA A 27 -6.85 -1.33 8.88
N CYS A 28 -7.44 -0.79 7.79
CA CYS A 28 -7.86 0.60 7.72
C CYS A 28 -9.08 0.94 8.62
N GLN A 29 -9.68 -0.02 9.33
CA GLN A 29 -10.62 0.28 10.42
C GLN A 29 -9.90 0.74 11.70
N ASP A 30 -8.59 0.52 11.81
CA ASP A 30 -7.82 0.89 13.00
C ASP A 30 -7.77 2.43 13.20
N PRO A 31 -8.17 2.96 14.37
CA PRO A 31 -8.15 4.39 14.63
C PRO A 31 -6.75 5.01 14.59
N GLY A 32 -5.70 4.24 14.89
CA GLY A 32 -4.31 4.68 14.77
C GLY A 32 -3.92 4.90 13.31
N ILE A 33 -4.25 3.97 12.42
CA ILE A 33 -4.08 4.13 10.98
C ILE A 33 -4.87 5.36 10.49
N GLN A 34 -6.17 5.46 10.82
CA GLN A 34 -7.01 6.59 10.39
C GLN A 34 -6.52 7.95 10.91
N ARG A 35 -5.80 7.97 12.04
CA ARG A 35 -5.23 9.20 12.62
C ARG A 35 -3.99 9.69 11.89
N TYR A 36 -3.14 8.77 11.42
CA TYR A 36 -1.82 9.11 10.86
C TYR A 36 -1.71 8.94 9.34
N VAL A 37 -2.59 8.14 8.74
CA VAL A 37 -2.62 7.86 7.30
C VAL A 37 -3.87 8.51 6.71
N PRO A 38 -3.75 9.27 5.60
CA PRO A 38 -4.89 9.93 4.96
C PRO A 38 -5.74 8.94 4.15
N VAL A 39 -6.39 8.01 4.84
CA VAL A 39 -7.39 7.08 4.26
C VAL A 39 -8.80 7.67 4.39
N PRO A 40 -9.77 7.28 3.54
CA PRO A 40 -11.17 7.57 3.75
C PRO A 40 -11.67 7.16 5.15
N VAL A 41 -12.54 7.98 5.75
CA VAL A 41 -13.18 7.68 7.05
C VAL A 41 -14.68 8.00 6.95
N PRO A 42 -15.58 7.01 7.12
CA PRO A 42 -15.30 5.58 7.33
C PRO A 42 -14.62 4.94 6.10
N TYR A 43 -13.74 3.96 6.34
CA TYR A 43 -13.10 3.21 5.26
C TYR A 43 -13.99 2.05 4.82
N ALA A 44 -14.42 2.05 3.57
CA ALA A 44 -15.26 1.01 2.98
C ALA A 44 -14.42 0.00 2.20
N ARG A 45 -15.00 -1.18 1.93
CA ARG A 45 -14.32 -2.22 1.12
C ARG A 45 -14.02 -1.71 -0.29
N GLU A 46 -14.93 -0.92 -0.84
CA GLU A 46 -14.80 -0.30 -2.16
C GLU A 46 -13.58 0.62 -2.25
N ASP A 47 -13.20 1.28 -1.14
CA ASP A 47 -11.99 2.09 -1.07
C ASP A 47 -10.74 1.22 -1.21
N ALA A 48 -10.71 0.03 -0.58
CA ALA A 48 -9.62 -0.93 -0.76
C ALA A 48 -9.57 -1.51 -2.18
N VAL A 49 -10.72 -1.78 -2.77
CA VAL A 49 -10.79 -2.26 -4.16
C VAL A 49 -10.18 -1.21 -5.09
N SER A 50 -10.64 0.05 -5.05
CA SER A 50 -10.11 1.11 -5.91
C SER A 50 -8.65 1.44 -5.61
N TYR A 51 -8.23 1.36 -4.34
CA TYR A 51 -6.83 1.52 -3.97
C TYR A 51 -5.92 0.50 -4.67
N VAL A 52 -6.35 -0.77 -4.74
CA VAL A 52 -5.60 -1.87 -5.34
C VAL A 52 -5.72 -1.89 -6.86
N SER A 53 -6.92 -1.67 -7.42
CA SER A 53 -7.16 -1.83 -8.86
C SER A 53 -6.79 -0.60 -9.69
N ASP A 54 -6.85 0.60 -9.10
CA ASP A 54 -6.74 1.85 -9.83
C ASP A 54 -5.57 2.67 -9.29
N PHE A 55 -5.64 3.08 -8.02
CA PHE A 55 -4.70 4.05 -7.45
C PHE A 55 -3.24 3.56 -7.45
N CYS A 56 -2.99 2.31 -7.02
CA CYS A 56 -1.64 1.75 -7.01
C CYS A 56 -1.11 1.50 -8.43
N PRO A 57 -1.85 0.83 -9.35
CA PRO A 57 -1.41 0.67 -10.74
C PRO A 57 -1.16 1.99 -11.47
N ASP A 58 -2.04 2.99 -11.31
CA ASP A 58 -1.88 4.31 -11.94
C ASP A 58 -0.62 5.02 -11.42
N GLY A 59 -0.38 4.96 -10.09
CA GLY A 59 0.83 5.51 -9.48
C GLY A 59 2.10 4.85 -10.01
N TRP A 60 2.09 3.53 -10.20
CA TRP A 60 3.19 2.81 -10.82
C TRP A 60 3.37 3.23 -12.28
N ALA A 61 2.28 3.30 -13.06
CA ALA A 61 2.30 3.67 -14.47
C ALA A 61 2.88 5.08 -14.68
N SER A 62 2.41 6.07 -13.91
CA SER A 62 2.90 7.45 -13.96
C SER A 62 4.29 7.62 -13.34
N GLY A 63 4.64 6.77 -12.39
CA GLY A 63 5.86 6.89 -11.59
C GLY A 63 5.77 7.93 -10.48
N GLU A 64 4.59 8.51 -10.22
CA GLU A 64 4.37 9.52 -9.18
C GLU A 64 4.27 8.90 -7.78
N ARG A 65 3.83 7.64 -7.71
CA ARG A 65 3.70 6.88 -6.46
C ARG A 65 3.96 5.41 -6.67
N LEU A 66 4.93 4.85 -5.96
CA LEU A 66 5.29 3.44 -6.03
C LEU A 66 4.88 2.78 -4.72
N THR A 67 3.84 1.96 -4.74
CA THR A 67 3.28 1.33 -3.53
C THR A 67 3.49 -0.17 -3.56
N TRP A 68 3.89 -0.72 -2.41
CA TRP A 68 3.99 -2.14 -2.14
C TRP A 68 3.10 -2.55 -0.98
N ALA A 69 2.43 -3.68 -1.11
CA ALA A 69 1.98 -4.47 0.02
C ALA A 69 3.21 -5.13 0.67
N VAL A 70 3.28 -5.07 2.01
CA VAL A 70 4.29 -5.75 2.81
C VAL A 70 3.69 -7.08 3.28
N VAL A 71 4.31 -8.19 2.90
CA VAL A 71 3.79 -9.54 3.15
C VAL A 71 4.81 -10.37 3.93
N GLU A 72 4.38 -10.99 5.03
CA GLU A 72 5.14 -12.00 5.78
C GLU A 72 4.47 -13.37 5.58
N GLY A 73 5.15 -14.30 4.90
CA GLY A 73 4.50 -15.53 4.41
C GLY A 73 3.41 -15.21 3.38
N ASP A 74 2.16 -15.48 3.73
CA ASP A 74 0.98 -15.14 2.93
C ASP A 74 0.14 -14.01 3.54
N ALA A 75 0.56 -13.47 4.69
CA ALA A 75 -0.19 -12.45 5.42
C ALA A 75 0.27 -11.04 5.04
N LEU A 76 -0.67 -10.19 4.64
CA LEU A 76 -0.42 -8.75 4.52
C LEU A 76 -0.22 -8.17 5.93
N VAL A 77 0.94 -7.58 6.16
CA VAL A 77 1.30 -6.94 7.44
C VAL A 77 1.37 -5.43 7.34
N GLY A 78 1.13 -4.85 6.16
CA GLY A 78 1.11 -3.41 5.96
C GLY A 78 1.28 -3.00 4.50
N THR A 79 1.49 -1.70 4.30
CA THR A 79 1.93 -1.16 3.01
C THR A 79 3.07 -0.18 3.23
N VAL A 80 3.91 -0.03 2.20
CA VAL A 80 4.97 0.98 2.13
C VAL A 80 4.96 1.56 0.73
N GLY A 81 5.25 2.84 0.59
CA GLY A 81 5.34 3.46 -0.72
C GLY A 81 6.23 4.69 -0.76
N LEU A 82 6.69 4.98 -1.97
CA LEU A 82 7.38 6.21 -2.33
C LEU A 82 6.42 7.15 -3.03
N HIS A 83 6.49 8.44 -2.72
CA HIS A 83 5.73 9.51 -3.37
C HIS A 83 6.54 10.80 -3.39
N ALA A 84 6.02 11.86 -4.02
CA ALA A 84 6.74 13.11 -4.23
C ALA A 84 8.14 12.88 -4.86
N ILE A 85 8.19 11.98 -5.84
CA ILE A 85 9.44 11.53 -6.47
C ILE A 85 9.92 12.60 -7.45
N ALA A 86 11.02 13.27 -7.11
CA ALA A 86 11.63 14.32 -7.92
C ALA A 86 13.12 14.44 -7.60
N ASP A 87 13.93 14.80 -8.60
CA ASP A 87 15.35 15.17 -8.44
C ASP A 87 16.22 14.17 -7.63
N GLY A 88 15.92 12.87 -7.77
CA GLY A 88 16.64 11.81 -7.04
C GLY A 88 16.24 11.66 -5.56
N ALA A 89 15.17 12.33 -5.12
CA ALA A 89 14.58 12.23 -3.81
C ALA A 89 13.13 11.70 -3.88
N ALA A 90 12.64 11.19 -2.75
CA ALA A 90 11.26 10.74 -2.58
C ALA A 90 10.87 10.79 -1.10
N GLU A 91 9.59 10.96 -0.83
CA GLU A 91 9.01 10.76 0.49
C GLU A 91 8.58 9.30 0.66
N ILE A 92 8.90 8.72 1.81
CA ILE A 92 8.47 7.37 2.18
C ILE A 92 7.31 7.44 3.16
N GLY A 93 6.25 6.68 2.87
CA GLY A 93 5.12 6.49 3.76
C GLY A 93 4.85 5.01 3.98
N TYR A 94 4.40 4.63 5.18
CA TYR A 94 4.02 3.26 5.47
C TYR A 94 2.99 3.20 6.60
N TRP A 95 2.29 2.07 6.67
CA TRP A 95 1.53 1.64 7.84
C TRP A 95 1.64 0.13 8.00
N LEU A 96 1.50 -0.35 9.22
CA LEU A 96 1.48 -1.78 9.54
C LEU A 96 0.14 -2.15 10.15
N ALA A 97 -0.36 -3.35 9.82
CA ALA A 97 -1.56 -3.89 10.43
C ALA A 97 -1.33 -4.06 11.96
N PRO A 98 -2.37 -3.89 12.79
CA PRO A 98 -2.29 -4.04 14.25
C PRO A 98 -1.83 -5.42 14.74
#